data_AF-A0A1H8YGJ2-F1
#
_entry.id   AF-A0A1H8YGJ2-F1
#
_cell.length_a   1.000
_cell.length_b   1.000
_cell.length_c   1.000
_cell.angle_alpha   90.00
_cell.angle_beta   90.00
_cell.angle_gamma   90.00
#
_symmetry.space_group_name_H-M   'P 1'
#
loop_
_entity.id
_entity.type
_entity.pdbx_description
1 polymer ?
#
loop_
_entity_poly.entity_id
_entity_poly.type
_entity_poly.pdbx_seq_one_letter_code
_entity_poly.pdbx_strand_id
1 'polypeptide(L)'
;MVGVEFAVAFVLNRIFAALPEDAGQLGRAHGGRMLGALMPFWYIGSLVLSAVWAVAGWHDPGSGLVVIAAALLIVSVLMSVLLLVPINNRGKTWTPENRPADWKEQMNRWDRYHYARVAVIVAAFALLATALGQA
;
A
#
# COMPACT_ATOMS: atom_id res chain seq x y z
N MET A 1 -9.29 -0.28 -2.12
CA MET A 1 -7.82 -0.41 -2.00
C MET A 1 -7.19 0.94 -1.63
N VAL A 2 -7.21 1.95 -2.50
CA VAL A 2 -6.54 3.27 -2.29
C VAL A 2 -6.85 3.93 -0.94
N GLY A 3 -8.13 4.00 -0.56
CA GLY A 3 -8.54 4.62 0.71
C GLY A 3 -7.96 3.94 1.95
N VAL A 4 -7.78 2.62 1.94
CA VAL A 4 -7.18 1.88 3.07
C VAL A 4 -5.69 2.24 3.19
N GLU A 5 -4.96 2.26 2.08
CA GLU A 5 -3.54 2.59 2.04
C GLU A 5 -3.28 4.04 2.48
N PHE A 6 -4.16 4.95 2.06
CA PHE A 6 -4.17 6.34 2.50
C PHE A 6 -4.44 6.45 4.01
N ALA A 7 -5.46 5.76 4.53
CA ALA A 7 -5.78 5.77 5.95
C ALA A 7 -4.62 5.23 6.80
N VAL A 8 -3.92 4.19 6.34
CA VAL A 8 -2.72 3.67 7.01
C VAL A 8 -1.65 4.76 7.11
N ALA A 9 -1.36 5.45 6.01
CA ALA A 9 -0.29 6.44 5.93
C ALA A 9 -0.57 7.71 6.75
N PHE A 10 -1.80 8.22 6.73
CA PHE A 10 -2.12 9.53 7.31
C PHE A 10 -2.88 9.47 8.63
N VAL A 11 -3.54 8.35 8.95
CA VAL A 11 -4.37 8.22 10.15
C VAL A 11 -3.78 7.19 11.12
N LEU A 12 -3.66 5.93 10.70
CA LEU A 12 -3.26 4.86 11.62
C LEU A 12 -1.83 5.05 12.15
N ASN A 13 -0.90 5.40 11.27
CA ASN A 13 0.49 5.67 11.67
C ASN A 13 0.62 6.81 12.69
N ARG A 14 -0.21 7.85 12.56
CA ARG A 14 -0.28 8.98 13.50
C ARG A 14 -0.85 8.53 14.85
N ILE A 15 -1.96 7.78 14.84
CA ILE A 15 -2.56 7.22 16.05
C ILE A 15 -1.54 6.37 16.80
N PHE A 16 -0.89 5.42 16.11
CA PHE A 16 0.09 4.54 16.74
C PHE A 16 1.31 5.30 17.27
N ALA A 17 1.73 6.39 16.63
CA ALA A 17 2.84 7.22 17.10
C ALA A 17 2.49 8.05 18.35
N ALA A 18 1.21 8.35 18.58
CA ALA A 18 0.74 9.10 19.74
C ALA A 18 0.46 8.23 20.97
N LEU A 19 0.46 6.90 20.82
CA LEU A 19 0.27 5.98 21.94
C LEU A 19 1.50 5.98 22.86
N PRO A 20 1.31 5.88 24.19
CA PRO A 20 2.41 5.85 25.15
C PRO A 20 3.23 4.56 25.05
N GLU A 21 4.49 4.64 25.50
CA GLU A 21 5.40 3.50 25.67
C GLU A 21 5.50 2.63 24.39
N ASP A 22 5.33 1.32 24.52
CA ASP A 22 5.44 0.36 23.42
C ASP A 22 4.09 0.01 22.78
N ALA A 23 2.98 0.61 23.23
CA ALA A 23 1.65 0.34 22.67
C ALA A 23 1.57 0.68 21.18
N GLY A 24 2.28 1.71 20.73
CA GLY A 24 2.41 2.07 19.32
C GLY A 24 3.09 0.98 18.47
N GLN A 25 4.12 0.33 19.01
CA GLN A 25 4.81 -0.79 18.34
C GLN A 25 3.89 -2.01 18.26
N LEU A 26 3.26 -2.39 19.38
CA LEU A 26 2.36 -3.54 19.43
C LEU A 26 1.16 -3.36 18.49
N GLY A 27 0.58 -2.15 18.46
CA GLY A 27 -0.48 -1.77 17.53
C GLY A 27 -0.07 -1.93 16.06
N ARG A 28 1.13 -1.44 15.69
CA ARG A 28 1.68 -1.63 14.34
C ARG A 28 1.90 -3.10 14.01
N ALA A 29 2.46 -3.89 14.92
CA ALA A 29 2.71 -5.31 14.69
C ALA A 29 1.40 -6.10 14.50
N HIS A 30 0.38 -5.85 15.33
CA HIS A 30 -0.92 -6.49 15.20
C HIS A 30 -1.66 -6.03 13.94
N GLY A 31 -1.75 -4.71 13.71
CA GLY A 31 -2.37 -4.14 12.51
C GLY A 31 -1.70 -4.64 11.23
N GLY A 32 -0.37 -4.76 11.21
CA GLY A 32 0.38 -5.30 10.07
C GLY A 32 0.11 -6.79 9.78
N ARG A 33 -0.30 -7.59 10.77
CA ARG A 33 -0.77 -8.97 10.55
C ARG A 33 -2.17 -9.00 9.93
N MET A 34 -3.10 -8.28 10.53
CA MET A 34 -4.50 -8.24 10.09
C MET A 34 -4.63 -7.61 8.69
N LEU A 35 -4.13 -6.38 8.50
CA LEU A 35 -4.19 -5.69 7.22
C LEU A 35 -3.34 -6.41 6.17
N GLY A 36 -2.18 -6.93 6.55
CA GLY A 36 -1.31 -7.69 5.66
C GLY A 36 -1.98 -8.92 5.05
N ALA A 37 -2.89 -9.58 5.77
CA ALA A 37 -3.65 -10.73 5.26
C ALA A 37 -4.73 -10.34 4.23
N LEU A 38 -5.31 -9.14 4.37
CA LEU A 38 -6.37 -8.65 3.48
C LEU A 38 -5.83 -7.96 2.22
N MET A 39 -4.60 -7.42 2.29
CA MET A 39 -3.98 -6.67 1.20
C MET A 39 -3.95 -7.42 -0.14
N PRO A 40 -3.52 -8.70 -0.23
CA PRO A 40 -3.45 -9.41 -1.51
C PRO A 40 -4.78 -9.44 -2.26
N PHE A 41 -5.89 -9.61 -1.55
CA PHE A 41 -7.23 -9.64 -2.15
C PHE A 41 -7.56 -8.32 -2.85
N TRP A 42 -7.28 -7.19 -2.21
CA TRP A 42 -7.55 -5.88 -2.79
C TRP A 42 -6.66 -5.57 -4.00
N TYR A 43 -5.37 -5.92 -3.94
CA TYR A 43 -4.45 -5.69 -5.06
C TYR A 43 -4.75 -6.58 -6.26
N ILE A 44 -4.96 -7.86 -6.03
CA ILE A 44 -5.32 -8.81 -7.09
C ILE A 44 -6.66 -8.38 -7.71
N GLY A 45 -7.66 -8.07 -6.89
CA GLY A 45 -8.95 -7.58 -7.37
C GLY A 45 -8.83 -6.33 -8.23
N SER A 46 -8.07 -5.32 -7.78
CA SER A 46 -7.85 -4.09 -8.55
C SER A 46 -7.10 -4.34 -9.87
N LEU A 47 -6.08 -5.20 -9.88
CA LEU A 47 -5.33 -5.55 -11.08
C LEU A 47 -6.19 -6.31 -12.09
N VAL A 48 -6.94 -7.32 -11.64
CA VAL A 48 -7.85 -8.11 -12.49
C VAL A 48 -8.90 -7.19 -13.12
N LEU A 49 -9.55 -6.34 -12.32
CA LEU A 49 -10.55 -5.40 -12.83
C LEU A 49 -9.95 -4.41 -13.84
N SER A 50 -8.75 -3.88 -13.57
CA SER A 50 -8.08 -2.97 -14.50
C SER A 50 -7.69 -3.67 -15.81
N ALA A 51 -7.25 -4.93 -15.74
CA ALA A 51 -6.92 -5.72 -16.92
C ALA A 51 -8.16 -6.04 -17.75
N VAL A 52 -9.26 -6.45 -17.10
CA VAL A 52 -10.54 -6.70 -17.78
C VAL A 52 -11.03 -5.43 -18.48
N TRP A 53 -10.96 -4.27 -17.81
CA TRP A 53 -11.35 -3.00 -18.42
C TRP A 53 -10.47 -2.64 -19.62
N ALA A 54 -9.15 -2.76 -19.50
CA ALA A 54 -8.24 -2.47 -20.60
C ALA A 54 -8.52 -3.34 -21.83
N VAL A 55 -8.86 -4.62 -21.63
CA VAL A 55 -9.20 -5.54 -22.73
C VAL A 55 -10.58 -5.23 -23.32
N ALA A 56 -11.58 -4.97 -22.49
CA ALA A 56 -12.95 -4.71 -22.95
C ALA A 56 -13.07 -3.37 -23.70
N GLY A 57 -12.38 -2.34 -23.24
CA GLY A 57 -12.39 -0.98 -23.81
C GLY A 57 -11.19 -0.69 -24.71
N TRP A 58 -10.60 -1.70 -25.36
CA TRP A 58 -9.32 -1.55 -26.08
C TRP A 58 -9.32 -0.42 -27.13
N HIS A 59 -10.47 -0.19 -27.77
CA HIS A 59 -10.64 0.81 -28.81
C HIS A 59 -11.13 2.17 -28.28
N ASP A 60 -11.38 2.28 -26.97
CA ASP A 60 -11.88 3.51 -26.37
C ASP A 60 -10.72 4.52 -26.20
N PRO A 61 -10.97 5.83 -26.33
CA PRO A 61 -9.95 6.86 -26.14
C PRO A 61 -9.22 6.78 -24.78
N GLY A 62 -9.90 6.27 -23.75
CA GLY A 62 -9.36 6.12 -22.40
C GLY A 62 -8.46 4.89 -22.18
N SER A 63 -8.35 3.97 -23.13
CA SER A 63 -7.68 2.67 -22.94
C SER A 63 -6.21 2.80 -22.51
N GLY A 64 -5.48 3.76 -23.07
CA GLY A 64 -4.09 4.04 -22.70
C GLY A 64 -3.92 4.42 -21.23
N LEU A 65 -4.87 5.18 -20.66
CA LEU A 65 -4.83 5.57 -19.24
C LEU A 65 -5.07 4.37 -18.33
N VAL A 66 -5.97 3.46 -18.72
CA VAL A 66 -6.23 2.21 -17.97
C VAL A 66 -4.99 1.32 -17.96
N VAL A 67 -4.29 1.19 -19.09
CA VAL A 67 -3.03 0.41 -19.19
C VAL A 67 -1.94 1.00 -18.29
N ILE A 68 -1.75 2.32 -18.33
CA ILE A 68 -0.76 3.00 -17.46
C ILE A 68 -1.14 2.83 -15.99
N ALA A 69 -2.41 2.95 -15.64
CA ALA A 69 -2.88 2.74 -14.28
C ALA A 69 -2.61 1.30 -13.80
N ALA A 70 -2.89 0.30 -14.63
CA ALA A 70 -2.57 -1.11 -14.33
C ALA A 70 -1.07 -1.31 -14.11
N ALA A 71 -0.21 -0.69 -14.94
CA ALA A 71 1.24 -0.73 -14.77
C ALA A 71 1.68 -0.09 -13.43
N LEU A 72 1.10 1.04 -13.04
CA LEU A 72 1.39 1.66 -11.73
C LEU A 72 0.94 0.79 -10.56
N LEU A 73 -0.19 0.08 -10.68
CA LEU A 73 -0.62 -0.89 -9.68
C LEU A 73 0.38 -2.06 -9.56
N ILE A 74 0.93 -2.55 -10.67
CA ILE A 74 1.99 -3.57 -10.66
C ILE A 74 3.23 -3.03 -9.95
N VAL A 75 3.67 -1.81 -10.28
CA VAL A 75 4.79 -1.15 -9.60
C VAL A 75 4.55 -1.06 -8.09
N SER A 76 3.34 -0.68 -7.67
CA SER A 76 2.96 -0.65 -6.25
C SER A 76 3.06 -2.04 -5.56
N VAL A 77 2.67 -3.11 -6.25
CA VAL A 77 2.83 -4.49 -5.74
C VAL A 77 4.30 -4.85 -5.60
N LEU A 78 5.14 -4.51 -6.59
CA LEU A 78 6.58 -4.75 -6.54
C LEU A 78 7.23 -3.96 -5.40
N MET A 79 6.90 -2.68 -5.22
CA MET A 79 7.36 -1.89 -4.07
C MET A 79 6.99 -2.56 -2.75
N SER A 80 5.77 -3.10 -2.65
CA SER A 80 5.33 -3.81 -1.44
C SER A 80 6.19 -5.03 -1.15
N VAL A 81 6.27 -5.98 -2.09
CA VAL A 81 6.94 -7.26 -1.89
C VAL A 81 8.45 -7.11 -1.71
N LEU A 82 9.07 -6.16 -2.42
CA LEU A 82 10.52 -5.98 -2.39
C LEU A 82 11.00 -5.08 -1.25
N LEU A 83 10.21 -4.09 -0.83
CA LEU A 83 10.66 -3.05 0.10
C LEU A 83 9.90 -3.07 1.43
N LEU A 84 8.56 -3.11 1.39
CA LEU A 84 7.73 -2.95 2.60
C LEU A 84 7.53 -4.26 3.37
N VAL A 85 7.18 -5.35 2.68
CA VAL A 85 6.89 -6.67 3.26
C VAL A 85 8.09 -7.23 4.04
N PRO A 86 9.35 -7.15 3.53
CA PRO A 86 10.50 -7.65 4.28
C PRO A 86 10.69 -6.94 5.63
N ILE A 87 10.46 -5.61 5.68
CA ILE A 87 10.54 -4.85 6.92
C ILE A 87 9.39 -5.23 7.85
N ASN A 88 8.17 -5.34 7.34
CA ASN A 88 6.99 -5.70 8.13
C ASN A 88 7.12 -7.11 8.72
N ASN A 89 7.67 -8.06 7.98
CA ASN A 89 7.89 -9.43 8.46
C ASN A 89 8.87 -9.49 9.63
N ARG A 90 9.91 -8.64 9.64
CA ARG A 90 10.78 -8.46 10.81
C ARG A 90 10.01 -7.78 11.95
N GLY A 91 9.32 -6.68 11.67
CA GLY A 91 8.58 -5.91 12.68
C GLY A 91 7.51 -6.71 13.43
N LYS A 92 6.87 -7.68 12.76
CA LYS A 92 5.86 -8.56 13.35
C LYS A 92 6.37 -9.44 14.49
N THR A 93 7.68 -9.71 14.55
CA THR A 93 8.29 -10.56 15.59
C THR A 93 8.90 -9.76 16.74
N TRP A 94 8.91 -8.42 16.62
CA TRP A 94 9.52 -7.55 17.62
C TRP A 94 8.62 -7.33 18.84
N THR A 95 9.19 -7.50 20.01
CA THR A 95 8.67 -7.11 21.32
C THR A 95 9.54 -5.98 21.90
N PRO A 96 9.12 -5.31 22.97
CA PRO A 96 9.96 -4.31 23.65
C PRO A 96 11.34 -4.85 24.06
N GLU A 97 11.40 -6.13 24.41
CA GLU A 97 12.59 -6.80 24.96
C GLU A 97 13.57 -7.26 23.88
N ASN A 98 13.10 -7.56 22.67
CA ASN A 98 13.90 -8.21 21.62
C ASN A 98 14.17 -7.34 20.38
N ARG A 99 13.54 -6.16 20.27
CA ARG A 99 13.67 -5.31 19.08
C ARG A 99 15.12 -4.84 18.89
N PRO A 100 15.64 -4.81 17.65
CA PRO A 100 17.01 -4.36 17.39
C PRO A 100 17.16 -2.87 17.67
N ALA A 101 18.37 -2.39 17.98
CA ALA A 101 18.61 -0.98 18.31
C ALA A 101 18.19 0.01 17.20
N ASP A 102 18.25 -0.44 15.93
CA ASP A 102 17.91 0.34 14.74
C ASP A 102 16.42 0.27 14.36
N TRP A 103 15.56 -0.36 15.17
CA TRP A 103 14.16 -0.63 14.80
C TRP A 103 13.41 0.63 14.34
N LYS A 104 13.65 1.79 14.96
CA LYS A 104 13.04 3.07 14.58
C LYS A 104 13.46 3.53 13.19
N GLU A 105 14.73 3.34 12.83
CA GLU A 105 15.22 3.68 11.50
C GLU A 105 14.56 2.79 10.44
N GLN A 106 14.41 1.49 10.74
CA GLN A 106 13.72 0.57 9.86
C GLN A 106 12.23 0.96 9.67
N MET A 107 11.54 1.37 10.74
CA MET A 107 10.16 1.86 10.66
C MET A 107 10.05 3.17 9.87
N ASN A 108 10.96 4.13 10.09
CA ASN A 108 11.00 5.38 9.32
C ASN A 108 11.26 5.12 7.83
N ARG A 109 12.09 4.13 7.50
CA ARG A 109 12.31 3.69 6.11
C ARG A 109 11.05 3.06 5.52
N TRP A 110 10.34 2.23 6.30
CA TRP A 110 9.05 1.68 5.88
C TRP A 110 8.04 2.79 5.61
N ASP A 111 7.90 3.78 6.50
CA ASP A 111 6.97 4.90 6.35
C ASP A 111 7.26 5.69 5.06
N ARG A 112 8.54 5.99 4.76
CA ARG A 112 8.93 6.68 3.53
C ARG A 112 8.55 5.89 2.27
N TYR A 113 8.84 4.59 2.23
CA TYR A 113 8.45 3.75 1.10
C TYR A 113 6.93 3.63 0.97
N HIS A 114 6.22 3.60 2.10
CA HIS A 114 4.77 3.56 2.13
C HIS A 114 4.15 4.84 1.59
N TYR A 115 4.65 6.03 1.97
CA TYR A 115 4.19 7.29 1.38
C TYR A 115 4.40 7.34 -0.14
N ALA A 116 5.58 6.94 -0.62
CA ALA A 116 5.86 6.88 -2.06
C ALA A 116 4.90 5.92 -2.77
N ARG A 117 4.66 4.75 -2.19
CA ARG A 117 3.71 3.75 -2.71
C ARG A 117 2.28 4.29 -2.73
N VAL A 118 1.84 5.00 -1.70
CA VAL A 118 0.51 5.65 -1.67
C VAL A 118 0.38 6.66 -2.79
N ALA A 119 1.41 7.47 -3.07
CA ALA A 119 1.39 8.41 -4.19
C ALA A 119 1.21 7.69 -5.54
N VAL A 120 1.92 6.57 -5.77
CA VAL A 120 1.76 5.72 -6.96
C VAL A 120 0.33 5.18 -7.10
N ILE A 121 -0.24 4.67 -6.01
CA ILE A 121 -1.60 4.12 -5.99
C ILE A 121 -2.66 5.21 -6.25
N VAL A 122 -2.49 6.40 -5.65
CA VAL A 122 -3.38 7.55 -5.87
C VAL A 122 -3.31 8.01 -7.33
N ALA A 123 -2.11 8.06 -7.92
CA ALA A 123 -1.94 8.37 -9.33
C ALA A 123 -2.63 7.34 -10.23
N ALA A 124 -2.45 6.04 -9.96
CA ALA A 124 -3.16 4.98 -10.68
C ALA A 124 -4.68 5.13 -10.60
N PHE A 125 -5.21 5.43 -9.41
CA PHE A 125 -6.65 5.66 -9.22
C PHE A 125 -7.14 6.91 -9.97
N ALA A 126 -6.39 8.00 -9.95
CA ALA A 126 -6.73 9.20 -10.70
C ALA A 126 -6.79 8.92 -12.20
N LEU A 127 -5.84 8.17 -12.75
CA LEU A 127 -5.85 7.75 -14.16
C LEU A 127 -7.08 6.91 -14.50
N LEU A 128 -7.45 5.94 -13.64
CA LEU A 128 -8.68 5.16 -13.82
C LEU A 128 -9.92 6.06 -13.76
N ALA A 129 -10.01 6.99 -12.82
CA ALA A 129 -11.15 7.91 -12.74
C ALA A 129 -11.23 8.83 -13.97
N THR A 130 -10.10 9.31 -14.48
CA THR A 130 -10.03 10.12 -15.69
C THR A 130 -10.35 9.32 -16.95
N ALA A 131 -9.94 8.06 -17.02
CA ALA A 131 -10.31 7.16 -18.11
C ALA A 131 -11.83 6.89 -18.12
N LEU A 132 -12.44 6.74 -16.93
CA LEU A 132 -13.88 6.54 -16.80
C LEU A 132 -14.68 7.75 -17.31
N GLY A 133 -14.19 8.97 -17.08
CA GLY A 133 -14.81 10.19 -17.59
C GLY A 133 -14.67 10.41 -19.10
N GLN A 134 -13.91 9.56 -19.79
CA GLN A 134 -13.70 9.58 -21.25
C GLN A 134 -14.37 8.40 -21.98
N ALA A 135 -14.94 7.46 -21.23
CA ALA A 135 -15.72 6.33 -21.74
C ALA A 135 -17.20 6.71 -21.84
#